data_AF-A0AAV9IVP1-F1
#
_entry.id   AF-A0AAV9IVP1-F1
#
_cell.length_a   1.000
_cell.length_b   1.000
_cell.length_c   1.000
_cell.angle_alpha   90.00
_cell.angle_beta   90.00
_cell.angle_gamma   90.00
#
_symmetry.space_group_name_H-M   'P 1'
#
loop_
_entity.id
_entity.type
_entity.pdbx_description
1 polymer ?
#
loop_
_entity_poly.entity_id
_entity_poly.type
_entity_poly.pdbx_seq_one_letter_code
_entity_poly.pdbx_strand_id
1 'polypeptide(L)'
;MHSLFAWSDNRNLYSGVGAARSLVEEDGTSLHAPPTLSGWRLWLLQAQSALCKAGWGRSLTAVLVGGYVLLIVRLYSMRQVRWGTVLGVRTAIVLPFLLVVPPAVYGVVAWHWEAWLGPSGLSAGTTSLYARFSRQRCAPFCRACLAAATVAAALVLLYVVYTQCRRYGDYRRAALRYREYLQSPPQPEKADVPQLPVRLITYNVFVRPPGVAGQHGNDQKDQRLRLLLPRLANYDVVCLQEMFDAFSTRRAALAQAATVLGLRFSTYLPRNLRMYPPRIIDGGVSILSRYPIVTSDYWHYRHVVRGTVDSFVGKGVLYARILLPTREQHTRHRPTFLHVFSTHMQAGDRPGYQPETLHANTRLQQAEEMRDFILRCIADDEGNGAVAITGDFNINARISRDDGHESQWYRQLMQRLQAPSKGDDGVHRSLHLADLLRQSFGEHPITDDAKCIDYLLFDARDSGIRAAVHGPNAVRIEPFHVPQDEMGPDTTIRYDGLSDHDAVIGTLWHTL
;
A
#
# COMPACT_ATOMS: atom_id res chain seq x y z
N MET A 1 -38.34 19.52 0.51
CA MET A 1 -37.92 20.64 1.36
C MET A 1 -36.45 20.43 1.73
N HIS A 2 -35.63 21.39 1.30
CA HIS A 2 -34.19 21.57 1.45
C HIS A 2 -33.21 20.47 0.99
N SER A 3 -32.29 20.94 0.15
CA SER A 3 -31.44 20.27 -0.81
C SER A 3 -30.00 20.73 -0.62
N LEU A 4 -29.06 19.91 -1.12
CA LEU A 4 -27.75 20.28 -1.68
C LEU A 4 -26.60 20.62 -0.72
N PHE A 5 -25.61 19.72 -0.69
CA PHE A 5 -24.21 20.11 -0.85
C PHE A 5 -23.57 19.20 -1.90
N ALA A 6 -23.42 19.75 -3.12
CA ALA A 6 -22.55 19.23 -4.16
C ALA A 6 -21.17 19.89 -3.96
N TRP A 7 -20.11 19.08 -3.94
CA TRP A 7 -18.73 19.54 -3.94
C TRP A 7 -18.16 19.25 -5.33
N SER A 8 -18.04 20.29 -6.15
CA SER A 8 -17.36 20.23 -7.45
C SER A 8 -15.99 20.89 -7.34
N ASP A 9 -14.95 20.11 -7.62
CA ASP A 9 -13.62 20.59 -7.95
C ASP A 9 -13.64 21.39 -9.25
N ASN A 10 -12.94 22.52 -9.29
CA ASN A 10 -12.38 23.01 -10.56
C ASN A 10 -11.13 23.87 -10.34
N ARG A 11 -10.03 23.48 -11.01
CA ARG A 11 -8.82 24.28 -11.21
C ARG A 11 -8.93 24.97 -12.57
N ASN A 12 -8.65 26.28 -12.65
CA ASN A 12 -7.72 26.89 -13.63
C ASN A 12 -7.72 28.43 -13.58
N LEU A 13 -6.54 28.98 -13.25
CA LEU A 13 -5.72 29.99 -13.97
C LEU A 13 -6.33 31.23 -14.69
N TYR A 14 -5.67 32.38 -14.37
CA TYR A 14 -5.41 33.64 -15.09
C TYR A 14 -6.34 34.88 -15.03
N SER A 15 -5.75 35.95 -14.46
CA SER A 15 -5.78 37.41 -14.79
C SER A 15 -7.07 38.23 -14.80
N GLY A 16 -7.06 39.35 -14.07
CA GLY A 16 -7.96 40.50 -14.31
C GLY A 16 -7.94 41.54 -13.19
N VAL A 17 -7.26 42.66 -13.42
CA VAL A 17 -7.26 43.90 -12.62
C VAL A 17 -8.57 44.67 -12.84
N GLY A 18 -9.15 45.29 -11.80
CA GLY A 18 -10.21 46.29 -12.00
C GLY A 18 -11.04 46.64 -10.75
N ALA A 19 -10.79 47.85 -10.22
CA ALA A 19 -11.38 48.52 -9.07
C ALA A 19 -12.93 48.53 -8.94
N ALA A 20 -13.43 48.57 -7.69
CA ALA A 20 -14.28 49.66 -7.16
C ALA A 20 -14.70 49.47 -5.68
N ARG A 21 -14.44 50.52 -4.87
CA ARG A 21 -15.25 51.16 -3.80
C ARG A 21 -16.01 50.28 -2.80
N SER A 22 -15.58 50.24 -1.53
CA SER A 22 -15.91 51.17 -0.42
C SER A 22 -17.34 51.03 0.10
N LEU A 23 -17.52 50.24 1.15
CA LEU A 23 -18.52 50.49 2.19
C LEU A 23 -17.88 50.20 3.54
N VAL A 24 -17.89 51.23 4.37
CA VAL A 24 -17.52 51.26 5.77
C VAL A 24 -18.69 50.69 6.55
N GLU A 25 -18.44 49.68 7.39
CA GLU A 25 -19.26 49.43 8.57
C GLU A 25 -18.37 48.84 9.67
N GLU A 26 -18.40 49.53 10.81
CA GLU A 26 -17.68 49.23 12.03
C GLU A 26 -18.26 47.98 12.68
N ASP A 27 -17.43 46.99 12.98
CA ASP A 27 -17.70 46.09 14.09
C ASP A 27 -16.40 45.66 14.75
N GLY A 28 -16.19 46.20 15.96
CA GLY A 28 -15.03 45.97 16.80
C GLY A 28 -15.06 44.57 17.41
N THR A 29 -14.45 43.61 16.73
CA THR A 29 -13.87 42.42 17.38
C THR A 29 -12.46 42.24 16.87
N SER A 30 -11.49 42.48 17.76
CA SER A 30 -10.06 42.32 17.47
C SER A 30 -9.75 40.85 17.23
N LEU A 31 -9.81 40.42 15.96
CA LEU A 31 -9.20 39.19 15.49
C LEU A 31 -7.70 39.28 15.80
N HIS A 32 -7.25 38.52 16.80
CA HIS A 32 -5.85 38.35 17.11
C HIS A 32 -5.09 37.97 15.84
N ALA A 33 -4.21 38.86 15.39
CA ALA A 33 -3.27 38.56 14.33
C ALA A 33 -2.55 37.25 14.66
N PRO A 34 -2.33 36.35 13.67
CA PRO A 34 -1.60 35.12 13.92
C PRO A 34 -0.25 35.48 14.56
N PRO A 35 0.16 34.80 15.63
CA PRO A 35 1.39 35.15 16.32
C PRO A 35 2.51 35.14 15.30
N THR A 36 3.24 36.26 15.24
CA THR A 36 4.47 36.35 14.45
C THR A 36 5.40 35.18 14.84
N LEU A 37 6.36 34.81 13.99
CA LEU A 37 7.38 33.80 14.32
C LEU A 37 8.04 34.03 15.70
N SER A 38 8.06 35.28 16.18
CA SER A 38 8.51 35.64 17.53
C SER A 38 7.55 35.21 18.65
N GLY A 39 6.23 35.28 18.43
CA GLY A 39 5.20 34.85 19.38
C GLY A 39 5.15 33.33 19.56
N TRP A 40 5.29 32.56 18.49
CA TRP A 40 5.42 31.10 18.57
C TRP A 40 6.65 30.67 19.38
N ARG A 41 7.77 31.37 19.19
CA ARG A 41 9.00 31.12 19.94
C ARG A 41 8.82 31.45 21.42
N LEU A 42 8.17 32.55 21.75
CA LEU A 42 7.91 32.93 23.15
C LEU A 42 6.95 31.94 23.83
N TRP A 43 5.90 31.50 23.14
CA TRP A 43 4.94 30.52 23.64
C TRP A 43 5.60 29.14 23.85
N LEU A 44 6.40 28.66 22.90
CA LEU A 44 7.18 27.42 23.06
C LEU A 44 8.13 27.51 24.25
N LEU A 45 8.83 28.63 24.43
CA LEU A 45 9.72 28.85 25.57
C LEU A 45 8.96 28.90 26.91
N GLN A 46 7.76 29.49 26.94
CA GLN A 46 6.91 29.54 28.13
C GLN A 46 6.31 28.18 28.47
N ALA A 47 5.78 27.45 27.49
CA ALA A 47 5.27 26.09 27.66
C ALA A 47 6.39 25.14 28.11
N GLN A 48 7.58 25.28 27.53
CA GLN A 48 8.77 24.52 27.92
C GLN A 48 9.23 24.86 29.35
N SER A 49 9.22 26.15 29.73
CA SER A 49 9.53 26.58 31.10
C SER A 49 8.51 26.01 32.11
N ALA A 50 7.23 26.01 31.76
CA ALA A 50 6.16 25.45 32.60
C ALA A 50 6.32 23.92 32.78
N LEU A 51 6.61 23.19 31.71
CA LEU A 51 6.87 21.73 31.76
C LEU A 51 8.13 21.38 32.56
N CYS A 52 9.18 22.21 32.48
CA CYS A 52 10.38 22.06 33.29
C CYS A 52 10.11 22.35 34.78
N LYS A 53 9.39 23.43 35.10
CA LYS A 53 9.05 23.81 36.48
C LYS A 53 8.15 22.79 37.17
N ALA A 54 7.28 22.12 36.42
CA ALA A 54 6.43 21.08 36.97
C ALA A 54 7.18 19.78 37.31
N GLY A 55 8.42 19.60 36.83
CA GLY A 55 9.17 18.33 36.93
C GLY A 55 8.74 17.27 35.90
N TRP A 56 7.80 17.58 35.01
CA TRP A 56 7.24 16.66 34.02
C TRP A 56 8.19 16.41 32.85
N GLY A 57 9.13 17.33 32.59
CA GLY A 57 10.12 17.20 31.52
C GLY A 57 10.94 15.91 31.58
N ARG A 58 11.38 15.50 32.79
CA ARG A 58 12.15 14.25 32.98
C ARG A 58 11.26 13.02 32.83
N SER A 59 10.03 13.06 33.34
CA SER A 59 9.06 11.95 33.25
C SER A 59 8.57 11.72 31.83
N LEU A 60 8.18 12.77 31.09
CA LEU A 60 7.75 12.65 29.69
C LEU A 60 8.89 12.15 28.80
N THR A 61 10.10 12.64 29.04
CA THR A 61 11.30 12.17 28.36
C THR A 61 11.55 10.69 28.62
N ALA A 62 11.51 10.25 29.89
CA ALA A 62 11.71 8.86 30.23
C ALA A 62 10.65 7.96 29.57
N VAL A 63 9.40 8.42 29.49
CA VAL A 63 8.32 7.73 28.79
C VAL A 63 8.58 7.64 27.29
N LEU A 64 9.03 8.72 26.63
CA LEU A 64 9.33 8.72 25.20
C LEU A 64 10.53 7.84 24.85
N VAL A 65 11.62 7.93 25.62
CA VAL A 65 12.82 7.10 25.42
C VAL A 65 12.50 5.64 25.75
N GLY A 66 11.79 5.36 26.84
CA GLY A 66 11.33 4.02 27.21
C GLY A 66 10.41 3.43 26.14
N GLY A 67 9.45 4.21 25.64
CA GLY A 67 8.57 3.82 24.54
C GLY A 67 9.33 3.55 23.24
N TYR A 68 10.31 4.39 22.89
CA TYR A 68 11.20 4.17 21.74
C TYR A 68 12.01 2.87 21.89
N VAL A 69 12.64 2.65 23.05
CA VAL A 69 13.42 1.43 23.34
C VAL A 69 12.53 0.20 23.24
N LEU A 70 11.34 0.22 23.87
CA LEU A 70 10.37 -0.88 23.78
C LEU A 70 9.93 -1.13 22.34
N LEU A 71 9.72 -0.08 21.54
CA LEU A 71 9.39 -0.20 20.13
C LEU A 71 10.52 -0.87 19.34
N ILE A 72 11.77 -0.42 19.49
CA ILE A 72 12.93 -1.00 18.79
C ILE A 72 13.16 -2.46 19.22
N VAL A 73 13.03 -2.78 20.51
CA VAL A 73 13.10 -4.16 21.03
C VAL A 73 11.98 -5.01 20.44
N ARG A 74 10.76 -4.48 20.39
CA ARG A 74 9.61 -5.18 19.79
C ARG A 74 9.84 -5.43 18.30
N LEU A 75 10.34 -4.46 17.54
CA LEU A 75 10.70 -4.62 16.13
C LEU A 75 11.83 -5.66 15.95
N TYR A 76 12.87 -5.61 16.78
CA TYR A 76 13.97 -6.58 16.72
C TYR A 76 13.53 -8.01 17.05
N SER A 77 12.54 -8.18 17.93
CA SER A 77 11.97 -9.50 18.26
C SER A 77 11.21 -10.13 17.09
N MET A 78 10.77 -9.33 16.10
CA MET A 78 10.09 -9.83 14.92
C MET A 78 11.11 -10.46 13.96
N ARG A 79 11.00 -11.78 13.76
CA ARG A 79 11.90 -12.54 12.88
C ARG A 79 12.02 -11.93 11.47
N GLN A 80 10.90 -11.54 10.86
CA GLN A 80 10.86 -10.95 9.51
C GLN A 80 11.60 -9.61 9.43
N VAL A 81 11.53 -8.82 10.51
CA VAL A 81 12.24 -7.56 10.59
C VAL A 81 13.73 -7.85 10.69
N ARG A 82 14.17 -8.72 11.60
CA ARG A 82 15.59 -9.05 11.85
C ARG A 82 16.35 -9.52 10.60
N TRP A 83 15.69 -10.24 9.70
CA TRP A 83 16.29 -10.72 8.46
C TRP A 83 16.18 -9.72 7.31
N GLY A 84 15.34 -8.70 7.42
CA GLY A 84 15.18 -7.66 6.41
C GLY A 84 16.41 -6.78 6.21
N THR A 85 16.35 -5.97 5.16
CA THR A 85 17.38 -4.98 4.85
C THR A 85 16.79 -3.58 4.73
N VAL A 86 17.48 -2.60 5.31
CA VAL A 86 17.20 -1.17 5.17
C VAL A 86 18.43 -0.55 4.53
N LEU A 87 18.25 0.09 3.37
CA LEU A 87 19.35 0.67 2.58
C LEU A 87 20.46 -0.35 2.25
N GLY A 88 20.08 -1.61 2.00
CA GLY A 88 21.02 -2.69 1.70
C GLY A 88 21.75 -3.27 2.92
N VAL A 89 21.57 -2.69 4.12
CA VAL A 89 22.16 -3.20 5.37
C VAL A 89 21.14 -4.05 6.11
N ARG A 90 21.57 -5.20 6.66
CA ARG A 90 20.71 -6.06 7.48
C ARG A 90 20.22 -5.28 8.70
N THR A 91 18.91 -5.30 8.94
CA THR A 91 18.27 -4.70 10.13
C THR A 91 18.83 -5.26 11.44
N ALA A 92 19.28 -6.52 11.48
CA ALA A 92 19.98 -7.09 12.62
C ALA A 92 21.22 -6.29 13.05
N ILE A 93 21.84 -5.55 12.13
CA ILE A 93 22.99 -4.66 12.39
C ILE A 93 22.48 -3.25 12.73
N VAL A 94 21.48 -2.76 11.99
CA VAL A 94 20.95 -1.39 12.14
C VAL A 94 20.18 -1.20 13.45
N LEU A 95 19.34 -2.16 13.84
CA LEU A 95 18.46 -2.02 15.00
C LEU A 95 19.22 -1.93 16.34
N PRO A 96 20.26 -2.74 16.63
CA PRO A 96 21.08 -2.54 17.82
C PRO A 96 21.74 -1.16 17.87
N PHE A 97 22.19 -0.63 16.72
CA PHE A 97 22.73 0.72 16.66
C PHE A 97 21.67 1.78 16.99
N LEU A 98 20.46 1.64 16.42
CA LEU A 98 19.32 2.50 16.72
C LEU A 98 18.82 2.35 18.17
N LEU A 99 19.05 1.20 18.80
CA LEU A 99 18.70 0.98 20.20
C LEU A 99 19.65 1.72 21.15
N VAL A 100 20.93 1.79 20.82
CA VAL A 100 21.97 2.31 21.73
C VAL A 100 22.27 3.80 21.48
N VAL A 101 22.45 4.19 20.21
CA VAL A 101 23.03 5.50 19.89
C VAL A 101 22.07 6.66 20.18
N PRO A 102 20.80 6.66 19.76
CA PRO A 102 19.89 7.76 20.06
C PRO A 102 19.67 7.96 21.57
N PRO A 103 19.44 6.92 22.41
CA PRO A 103 19.36 7.09 23.85
C PRO A 103 20.67 7.56 24.49
N ALA A 104 21.83 7.11 24.00
CA ALA A 104 23.13 7.55 24.51
C ALA A 104 23.41 9.03 24.15
N VAL A 105 23.20 9.42 22.89
CA VAL A 105 23.33 10.82 22.46
C VAL A 105 22.36 11.70 23.24
N TYR A 106 21.12 11.25 23.39
CA TYR A 106 20.13 11.96 24.19
C TYR A 106 20.56 12.08 25.65
N GLY A 107 21.05 11.01 26.27
CA GLY A 107 21.57 11.02 27.64
C GLY A 107 22.71 12.02 27.84
N VAL A 108 23.65 12.08 26.90
CA VAL A 108 24.75 13.06 26.90
C VAL A 108 24.21 14.48 26.76
N VAL A 109 23.29 14.72 25.82
CA VAL A 109 22.68 16.05 25.62
C VAL A 109 21.90 16.46 26.87
N ALA A 110 21.07 15.59 27.43
CA ALA A 110 20.27 15.87 28.62
C ALA A 110 21.14 16.11 29.85
N TRP A 111 22.22 15.32 30.03
CA TRP A 111 23.19 15.50 31.12
C TRP A 111 23.92 16.84 31.03
N HIS A 112 24.28 17.26 29.82
CA HIS A 112 24.96 18.54 29.62
C HIS A 112 24.03 19.74 29.45
N TRP A 113 22.72 19.52 29.25
CA TRP A 113 21.73 20.58 29.08
C TRP A 113 21.68 21.54 30.28
N GLU A 114 21.78 21.01 31.51
CA GLU A 114 21.85 21.81 32.73
C GLU A 114 23.15 22.61 32.85
N ALA A 115 24.26 22.07 32.34
CA ALA A 115 25.53 22.80 32.27
C ALA A 115 25.54 23.91 31.19
N TRP A 116 24.70 23.78 30.15
CA TRP A 116 24.62 24.71 29.02
C TRP A 116 23.70 25.89 29.28
N LEU A 117 22.51 25.68 29.86
CA LEU A 117 21.58 26.77 30.13
C LEU A 117 22.02 27.70 31.27
N GLY A 118 23.04 27.29 32.03
CA GLY A 118 23.55 28.04 33.16
C GLY A 118 22.56 28.04 34.32
N PRO A 119 23.02 28.08 35.57
CA PRO A 119 22.13 28.32 36.67
C PRO A 119 21.59 29.74 36.53
N SER A 120 20.33 29.89 36.12
CA SER A 120 19.64 31.18 36.03
C SER A 120 19.36 31.80 37.41
N GLY A 121 20.18 31.51 38.42
CA GLY A 121 19.99 31.94 39.81
C GLY A 121 21.13 31.66 40.79
N LEU A 122 22.34 31.27 40.35
CA LEU A 122 23.49 31.16 41.26
C LEU A 122 24.43 32.36 41.07
N SER A 123 24.64 33.07 42.17
CA SER A 123 25.46 34.28 42.32
C SER A 123 26.79 34.20 41.56
N ALA A 124 27.14 35.29 40.88
CA ALA A 124 28.26 35.45 39.96
C ALA A 124 29.69 35.19 40.52
N GLY A 125 29.83 34.70 41.75
CA GLY A 125 31.13 34.59 42.44
C GLY A 125 31.89 33.27 42.25
N THR A 126 31.24 32.19 41.82
CA THR A 126 31.89 30.86 41.76
C THR A 126 31.49 30.08 40.51
N THR A 127 31.74 30.64 39.32
CA THR A 127 31.83 29.79 38.12
C THR A 127 33.11 28.96 38.22
N SER A 128 32.96 27.76 38.77
CA SER A 128 33.97 26.72 38.88
C SER A 128 34.77 26.58 37.57
N LEU A 129 36.09 26.41 37.68
CA LEU A 129 37.00 26.03 36.59
C LEU A 129 36.42 24.92 35.70
N TYR A 130 35.63 24.01 36.28
CA TYR A 130 34.90 22.95 35.58
C TYR A 130 33.93 23.46 34.51
N ALA A 131 33.20 24.56 34.76
CA ALA A 131 32.26 25.15 33.82
C ALA A 131 32.95 25.87 32.64
N ARG A 132 34.12 26.47 32.88
CA ARG A 132 34.95 27.04 31.80
C ARG A 132 35.63 25.93 30.98
N PHE A 133 36.15 24.90 31.66
CA PHE A 133 36.83 23.78 31.02
C PHE A 133 35.86 22.93 30.17
N SER A 134 34.64 22.67 30.67
CA SER A 134 33.62 21.95 29.91
C SER A 134 33.14 22.76 28.70
N ARG A 135 32.93 24.07 28.81
CA ARG A 135 32.53 24.91 27.68
C ARG A 135 33.60 25.00 26.57
N GLN A 136 34.88 25.11 26.93
CA GLN A 136 35.95 25.26 25.92
C GLN A 136 36.27 23.96 25.19
N ARG A 137 36.16 22.78 25.82
CA ARG A 137 36.47 21.49 25.16
C ARG A 137 35.26 20.74 24.62
N CYS A 138 34.09 20.85 25.23
CA CYS A 138 32.89 20.16 24.74
C CYS A 138 32.31 20.83 23.49
N ALA A 139 32.40 22.16 23.34
CA ALA A 139 31.80 22.84 22.19
C ALA A 139 32.44 22.47 20.82
N PRO A 140 33.78 22.36 20.67
CA PRO A 140 34.38 21.84 19.44
C PRO A 140 34.00 20.37 19.16
N PHE A 141 34.01 19.52 20.19
CA PHE A 141 33.64 18.10 20.06
C PHE A 141 32.18 17.93 19.62
N CYS A 142 31.24 18.62 20.29
CA CYS A 142 29.83 18.60 19.90
C CYS A 142 29.61 19.12 18.47
N ARG A 143 30.32 20.18 18.06
CA ARG A 143 30.28 20.68 16.68
C ARG A 143 30.81 19.66 15.68
N ALA A 144 31.90 18.97 16.00
CA ALA A 144 32.45 17.90 15.15
C ALA A 144 31.48 16.71 15.04
N CYS A 145 30.88 16.27 16.16
CA CYS A 145 29.86 15.22 16.14
C CYS A 145 28.63 15.61 15.32
N LEU A 146 28.14 16.85 15.49
CA LEU A 146 27.01 17.36 14.72
C LEU A 146 27.34 17.45 13.22
N ALA A 147 28.53 17.93 12.87
CA ALA A 147 29.00 17.98 11.49
C ALA A 147 29.10 16.57 10.89
N ALA A 148 29.70 15.61 11.61
CA ALA A 148 29.79 14.22 11.17
C ALA A 148 28.41 13.58 10.99
N ALA A 149 27.48 13.78 11.94
CA ALA A 149 26.10 13.31 11.82
C ALA A 149 25.37 13.92 10.62
N THR A 150 25.62 15.21 10.35
CA THR A 150 25.04 15.92 9.19
C THR A 150 25.59 15.36 7.87
N VAL A 151 26.90 15.15 7.77
CA VAL A 151 27.54 14.52 6.59
C VAL A 151 27.01 13.10 6.39
N ALA A 152 26.92 12.30 7.45
CA ALA A 152 26.38 10.94 7.37
C ALA A 152 24.92 10.94 6.88
N ALA A 153 24.09 11.83 7.43
CA ALA A 153 22.70 11.99 6.99
C ALA A 153 22.60 12.42 5.51
N ALA A 154 23.48 13.33 5.06
CA ALA A 154 23.55 13.75 3.66
C ALA A 154 23.96 12.61 2.72
N LEU A 155 24.94 11.79 3.11
CA LEU A 155 25.36 10.61 2.33
C LEU A 155 24.26 9.55 2.25
N VAL A 156 23.55 9.31 3.36
CA VAL A 156 22.38 8.42 3.39
C VAL A 156 21.28 8.94 2.46
N LEU A 157 20.98 10.24 2.52
CA LEU A 157 20.00 10.86 1.64
C LEU A 157 20.41 10.74 0.17
N LEU A 158 21.68 11.00 -0.16
CA LEU A 158 22.21 10.86 -1.51
C LEU A 158 22.09 9.41 -2.01
N TYR A 159 22.39 8.43 -1.15
CA TYR A 159 22.22 7.02 -1.48
C TYR A 159 20.74 6.65 -1.71
N VAL A 160 19.82 7.15 -0.88
CA VAL A 160 18.37 6.99 -1.08
C VAL A 160 17.94 7.56 -2.41
N VAL A 161 18.33 8.79 -2.73
CA VAL A 161 18.00 9.44 -4.01
C VAL A 161 18.59 8.65 -5.19
N TYR A 162 19.86 8.26 -5.10
CA TYR A 162 20.53 7.45 -6.13
C TYR A 162 19.80 6.13 -6.38
N THR A 163 19.46 5.38 -5.32
CA THR A 163 18.75 4.10 -5.45
C THR A 163 17.34 4.27 -6.03
N GLN A 164 16.65 5.35 -5.67
CA GLN A 164 15.36 5.68 -6.29
C GLN A 164 15.51 6.00 -7.77
N CYS A 165 16.40 6.92 -8.15
CA CYS A 165 16.65 7.28 -9.55
C CYS A 165 17.04 6.06 -10.41
N ARG A 166 17.95 5.21 -9.88
CA ARG A 166 18.33 3.96 -10.52
C ARG A 166 17.12 3.05 -10.75
N ARG A 167 16.28 2.85 -9.73
CA ARG A 167 15.05 2.03 -9.82
C ARG A 167 14.11 2.49 -10.93
N TYR A 168 13.81 3.79 -10.98
CA TYR A 168 12.98 4.37 -12.03
C TYR A 168 13.58 4.13 -13.43
N GLY A 169 14.89 4.35 -13.56
CA GLY A 169 15.61 4.07 -14.81
C GLY A 169 15.57 2.59 -15.21
N ASP A 170 15.79 1.68 -14.27
CA ASP A 170 15.81 0.23 -14.50
C ASP A 170 14.45 -0.27 -14.98
N TYR A 171 13.36 0.12 -14.30
CA TYR A 171 12.01 -0.33 -14.69
C TYR A 171 11.60 0.26 -16.04
N ARG A 172 11.85 1.55 -16.26
CA ARG A 172 11.54 2.19 -17.54
C ARG A 172 12.32 1.55 -18.70
N ARG A 173 13.60 1.22 -18.51
CA ARG A 173 14.39 0.50 -19.52
C ARG A 173 13.82 -0.88 -19.82
N ALA A 174 13.42 -1.64 -18.81
CA ALA A 174 12.78 -2.94 -19.01
C ALA A 174 11.48 -2.80 -19.84
N ALA A 175 10.66 -1.80 -19.52
CA ALA A 175 9.44 -1.48 -20.27
C ALA A 175 9.71 -1.14 -21.74
N LEU A 176 10.70 -0.26 -21.98
CA LEU A 176 11.04 0.20 -23.32
C LEU A 176 11.60 -0.93 -24.18
N ARG A 177 12.51 -1.74 -23.64
CA ARG A 177 13.05 -2.92 -24.35
C ARG A 177 11.94 -3.87 -24.78
N TYR A 178 10.99 -4.14 -23.90
CA TYR A 178 9.87 -5.01 -24.27
C TYR A 178 8.94 -4.36 -25.30
N ARG A 179 8.69 -3.04 -25.19
CA ARG A 179 7.91 -2.32 -26.20
C ARG A 179 8.58 -2.35 -27.57
N GLU A 180 9.90 -2.20 -27.64
CA GLU A 180 10.69 -2.31 -28.88
C GLU A 180 10.60 -3.72 -29.47
N TYR A 181 10.66 -4.75 -28.62
CA TYR A 181 10.44 -6.14 -29.03
C TYR A 181 9.06 -6.33 -29.68
N LEU A 182 7.99 -5.79 -29.07
CA LEU A 182 6.63 -5.85 -29.65
C LEU A 182 6.48 -5.09 -30.98
N GLN A 183 7.38 -4.15 -31.29
CA GLN A 183 7.33 -3.30 -32.48
C GLN A 183 8.22 -3.81 -33.63
N SER A 184 8.99 -4.88 -33.43
CA SER A 184 9.86 -5.47 -34.45
C SER A 184 9.04 -6.35 -35.43
N PRO A 185 9.21 -6.27 -36.77
CA PRO A 185 8.26 -6.85 -37.73
C PRO A 185 8.51 -8.35 -38.06
N PRO A 186 7.51 -9.08 -38.62
CA PRO A 186 6.12 -8.69 -38.88
C PRO A 186 5.09 -9.55 -38.15
N GLN A 187 4.01 -8.94 -37.67
CA GLN A 187 2.75 -9.64 -37.38
C GLN A 187 1.72 -9.24 -38.44
N PRO A 188 0.84 -10.18 -38.82
CA PRO A 188 0.01 -10.09 -40.03
C PRO A 188 -1.02 -8.96 -39.96
N GLU A 189 -1.55 -8.65 -41.14
CA GLU A 189 -2.61 -7.68 -41.41
C GLU A 189 -3.73 -7.72 -40.37
N LYS A 190 -4.22 -6.51 -40.02
CA LYS A 190 -5.39 -6.28 -39.19
C LYS A 190 -6.58 -7.07 -39.73
N ALA A 191 -6.80 -8.27 -39.21
CA ALA A 191 -8.10 -8.90 -39.24
C ALA A 191 -9.10 -7.99 -38.52
N ASP A 192 -10.33 -7.92 -39.02
CA ASP A 192 -11.44 -7.26 -38.32
C ASP A 192 -11.49 -7.80 -36.90
N VAL A 193 -11.11 -6.95 -35.94
CA VAL A 193 -10.91 -7.38 -34.56
C VAL A 193 -12.30 -7.54 -33.93
N PRO A 194 -12.81 -8.77 -33.66
CA PRO A 194 -13.97 -8.94 -32.79
C PRO A 194 -13.64 -8.29 -31.43
N GLN A 195 -14.65 -7.83 -30.68
CA GLN A 195 -14.44 -7.15 -29.40
C GLN A 195 -13.35 -7.87 -28.59
N LEU A 196 -12.18 -7.24 -28.44
CA LEU A 196 -11.06 -7.89 -27.77
C LEU A 196 -11.47 -8.15 -26.33
N PRO A 197 -11.27 -9.37 -25.84
CA PRO A 197 -11.59 -9.67 -24.47
C PRO A 197 -10.77 -8.79 -23.52
N VAL A 198 -11.34 -8.47 -22.37
CA VAL A 198 -10.63 -7.86 -21.25
C VAL A 198 -9.86 -8.94 -20.52
N ARG A 199 -8.53 -8.88 -20.57
CA ARG A 199 -7.63 -9.78 -19.84
C ARG A 199 -7.34 -9.19 -18.47
N LEU A 200 -7.79 -9.87 -17.43
CA LEU A 200 -7.61 -9.48 -16.05
C LEU A 200 -6.61 -10.43 -15.38
N ILE A 201 -5.71 -9.88 -14.57
CA ILE A 201 -4.81 -10.66 -13.72
C ILE A 201 -4.92 -10.19 -12.28
N THR A 202 -4.86 -11.13 -11.33
CA THR A 202 -4.60 -10.85 -9.93
C THR A 202 -3.36 -11.59 -9.46
N TYR A 203 -2.48 -10.91 -8.73
CA TYR A 203 -1.18 -11.46 -8.38
C TYR A 203 -0.59 -10.85 -7.10
N ASN A 204 -0.32 -11.69 -6.10
CA ASN A 204 0.51 -11.32 -4.96
C ASN A 204 1.98 -11.27 -5.40
N VAL A 205 2.56 -10.07 -5.48
CA VAL A 205 3.92 -9.84 -5.98
C VAL A 205 4.98 -9.89 -4.87
N PHE A 206 4.59 -10.10 -3.62
CA PHE A 206 5.47 -10.26 -2.46
C PHE A 206 6.51 -9.12 -2.29
N VAL A 207 6.14 -7.89 -2.61
CA VAL A 207 6.98 -6.68 -2.50
C VAL A 207 6.77 -6.00 -1.15
N ARG A 208 7.25 -6.67 -0.10
CA ARG A 208 7.16 -6.18 1.28
C ARG A 208 7.85 -4.83 1.52
N PRO A 209 7.50 -4.09 2.60
CA PRO A 209 8.19 -2.87 2.97
C PRO A 209 9.70 -3.10 3.19
N PRO A 210 10.56 -2.09 2.97
CA PRO A 210 11.95 -2.15 3.36
C PRO A 210 12.11 -2.50 4.84
N GLY A 211 13.15 -3.26 5.16
CA GLY A 211 13.36 -3.80 6.51
C GLY A 211 12.51 -5.03 6.83
N VAL A 212 11.63 -5.49 5.93
CA VAL A 212 10.90 -6.75 6.06
C VAL A 212 11.36 -7.69 4.94
N ALA A 213 11.80 -8.89 5.31
CA ALA A 213 12.13 -9.93 4.36
C ALA A 213 11.83 -11.33 4.90
N GLY A 214 11.87 -12.29 3.98
CA GLY A 214 11.74 -13.70 4.28
C GLY A 214 13.01 -14.20 4.95
N GLN A 215 13.08 -15.51 5.20
CA GLN A 215 14.21 -16.11 5.91
C GLN A 215 15.58 -15.91 5.21
N HIS A 216 15.58 -15.46 3.95
CA HIS A 216 16.77 -15.25 3.11
C HIS A 216 17.12 -13.77 2.83
N GLY A 217 16.35 -12.81 3.35
CA GLY A 217 16.84 -11.47 3.69
C GLY A 217 16.82 -10.34 2.63
N ASN A 218 16.39 -10.56 1.38
CA ASN A 218 16.25 -9.45 0.42
C ASN A 218 14.93 -9.47 -0.39
N ASP A 219 14.30 -10.62 -0.56
CA ASP A 219 13.14 -10.89 -1.45
C ASP A 219 13.31 -10.43 -2.91
N GLN A 220 14.47 -9.84 -3.25
CA GLN A 220 14.83 -9.38 -4.60
C GLN A 220 13.75 -8.51 -5.27
N LYS A 221 13.11 -7.66 -4.46
CA LYS A 221 11.94 -6.86 -4.82
C LYS A 221 12.12 -6.07 -6.12
N ASP A 222 13.28 -5.41 -6.30
CA ASP A 222 13.55 -4.63 -7.52
C ASP A 222 13.74 -5.50 -8.75
N GLN A 223 14.41 -6.65 -8.60
CA GLN A 223 14.63 -7.58 -9.70
C GLN A 223 13.33 -8.26 -10.12
N ARG A 224 12.53 -8.71 -9.15
CA ARG A 224 11.21 -9.28 -9.39
C ARG A 224 10.34 -8.35 -10.20
N LEU A 225 10.22 -7.09 -9.79
CA LEU A 225 9.41 -6.11 -10.49
C LEU A 225 9.94 -5.79 -11.89
N ARG A 226 11.25 -5.77 -12.07
CA ARG A 226 11.88 -5.62 -13.39
C ARG A 226 11.51 -6.76 -14.34
N LEU A 227 11.47 -8.00 -13.84
CA LEU A 227 11.12 -9.20 -14.63
C LEU A 227 9.61 -9.36 -14.83
N LEU A 228 8.80 -8.90 -13.87
CA LEU A 228 7.34 -8.90 -13.96
C LEU A 228 6.86 -7.91 -15.02
N LEU A 229 7.50 -6.74 -15.14
CA LEU A 229 7.00 -5.64 -15.95
C LEU A 229 6.71 -6.02 -17.42
N PRO A 230 7.60 -6.72 -18.16
CA PRO A 230 7.29 -7.21 -19.51
C PRO A 230 6.03 -8.08 -19.57
N ARG A 231 5.84 -8.96 -18.58
CA ARG A 231 4.69 -9.88 -18.50
C ARG A 231 3.38 -9.11 -18.32
N LEU A 232 3.40 -7.97 -17.63
CA LEU A 232 2.21 -7.10 -17.44
C LEU A 232 1.64 -6.54 -18.74
N ALA A 233 2.43 -6.48 -19.82
CA ALA A 233 1.94 -6.03 -21.12
C ALA A 233 0.83 -6.92 -21.71
N ASN A 234 0.71 -8.16 -21.23
CA ASN A 234 -0.28 -9.11 -21.73
C ASN A 234 -1.67 -8.97 -21.08
N TYR A 235 -1.88 -7.97 -20.24
CA TYR A 235 -3.13 -7.78 -19.51
C TYR A 235 -3.66 -6.36 -19.67
N ASP A 236 -4.97 -6.22 -19.49
CA ASP A 236 -5.70 -4.96 -19.64
C ASP A 236 -6.10 -4.39 -18.28
N VAL A 237 -6.31 -5.25 -17.28
CA VAL A 237 -6.49 -4.91 -15.87
C VAL A 237 -5.55 -5.78 -15.03
N VAL A 238 -4.76 -5.13 -14.17
CA VAL A 238 -3.76 -5.78 -13.31
C VAL A 238 -4.03 -5.43 -11.86
N CYS A 239 -4.37 -6.43 -11.06
CA CYS A 239 -4.56 -6.32 -9.62
C CYS A 239 -3.35 -6.92 -8.89
N LEU A 240 -2.62 -6.12 -8.11
CA LEU A 240 -1.42 -6.56 -7.40
C LEU A 240 -1.64 -6.53 -5.89
N GLN A 241 -1.27 -7.61 -5.19
CA GLN A 241 -1.20 -7.69 -3.73
C GLN A 241 0.25 -7.72 -3.25
N GLU A 242 0.47 -7.35 -1.98
CA GLU A 242 1.80 -7.09 -1.41
C GLU A 242 2.67 -6.13 -2.22
N MET A 243 2.09 -5.21 -2.98
CA MET A 243 2.80 -4.12 -3.65
C MET A 243 2.93 -2.92 -2.71
N PHE A 244 3.66 -3.11 -1.61
CA PHE A 244 3.73 -2.10 -0.54
C PHE A 244 4.56 -0.87 -0.95
N ASP A 245 4.07 0.30 -0.56
CA ASP A 245 4.72 1.59 -0.81
C ASP A 245 5.35 2.20 0.45
N ALA A 246 5.05 1.65 1.63
CA ALA A 246 5.67 2.00 2.90
C ALA A 246 7.19 2.10 2.77
N PHE A 247 7.71 3.32 2.90
CA PHE A 247 9.14 3.66 2.87
C PHE A 247 9.87 3.28 1.56
N SER A 248 9.13 3.12 0.45
CA SER A 248 9.63 2.66 -0.83
C SER A 248 9.09 3.54 -1.97
N THR A 249 9.72 3.50 -3.14
CA THR A 249 9.18 4.12 -4.38
C THR A 249 8.84 3.09 -5.44
N ARG A 250 8.85 1.79 -5.09
CA ARG A 250 8.67 0.68 -6.03
C ARG A 250 7.32 0.73 -6.74
N ARG A 251 6.23 1.01 -6.01
CA ARG A 251 4.88 1.09 -6.59
C ARG A 251 4.79 2.23 -7.61
N ALA A 252 5.25 3.42 -7.23
CA ALA A 252 5.27 4.56 -8.13
C ALA A 252 6.16 4.34 -9.37
N ALA A 253 7.35 3.75 -9.19
CA ALA A 253 8.25 3.41 -10.30
C ALA A 253 7.65 2.35 -11.23
N LEU A 254 7.00 1.32 -10.69
CA LEU A 254 6.33 0.27 -11.46
C LEU A 254 5.19 0.87 -12.28
N ALA A 255 4.31 1.65 -11.64
CA ALA A 255 3.18 2.28 -12.31
C ALA A 255 3.64 3.20 -13.44
N GLN A 256 4.67 4.03 -13.20
CA GLN A 256 5.23 4.90 -14.25
C GLN A 256 5.79 4.08 -15.42
N ALA A 257 6.55 3.01 -15.15
CA ALA A 257 7.07 2.15 -16.21
C ALA A 257 5.97 1.40 -16.96
N ALA A 258 4.92 0.94 -16.27
CA ALA A 258 3.78 0.25 -16.87
C ALA A 258 2.99 1.12 -17.86
N THR A 259 3.02 2.45 -17.71
CA THR A 259 2.42 3.37 -18.70
C THR A 259 3.06 3.23 -20.09
N VAL A 260 4.35 2.88 -20.18
CA VAL A 260 5.06 2.61 -21.44
C VAL A 260 4.45 1.41 -22.17
N LEU A 261 3.91 0.46 -21.41
CA LEU A 261 3.27 -0.76 -21.90
C LEU A 261 1.76 -0.58 -22.12
N GLY A 262 1.22 0.62 -21.87
CA GLY A 262 -0.18 0.99 -22.09
C GLY A 262 -1.09 0.91 -20.87
N LEU A 263 -0.62 0.45 -19.70
CA LEU A 263 -1.34 0.51 -18.43
C LEU A 263 -1.27 1.94 -17.87
N ARG A 264 -2.12 2.83 -18.38
CA ARG A 264 -2.04 4.29 -18.14
C ARG A 264 -2.77 4.74 -16.88
N PHE A 265 -3.75 3.97 -16.43
CA PHE A 265 -4.57 4.31 -15.28
C PHE A 265 -4.15 3.43 -14.10
N SER A 266 -4.09 4.02 -12.90
CA SER A 266 -3.79 3.24 -11.70
C SER A 266 -4.40 3.84 -10.46
N THR A 267 -4.74 2.99 -9.49
CA THR A 267 -5.18 3.37 -8.15
C THR A 267 -4.61 2.38 -7.13
N TYR A 268 -4.63 2.73 -5.85
CA TYR A 268 -3.97 1.98 -4.79
C TYR A 268 -4.66 2.16 -3.44
N LEU A 269 -4.55 1.15 -2.58
CA LEU A 269 -5.10 1.17 -1.22
C LEU A 269 -4.18 1.99 -0.30
N PRO A 270 -4.59 3.19 0.17
CA PRO A 270 -3.70 4.09 0.88
C PRO A 270 -3.48 3.69 2.35
N ARG A 271 -2.58 4.40 3.02
CA ARG A 271 -2.42 4.38 4.49
C ARG A 271 -3.61 5.08 5.15
N ASN A 272 -3.87 4.75 6.41
CA ASN A 272 -4.93 5.40 7.19
C ASN A 272 -4.47 5.66 8.62
N LEU A 273 -3.90 6.85 8.84
CA LEU A 273 -3.43 7.29 10.15
C LEU A 273 -4.57 7.73 11.08
N ARG A 274 -5.80 7.88 10.56
CA ARG A 274 -6.98 8.31 11.33
C ARG A 274 -7.74 7.13 11.97
N MET A 275 -7.49 5.90 11.50
CA MET A 275 -8.04 4.69 12.11
C MET A 275 -7.27 4.33 13.39
N TYR A 276 -7.93 3.67 14.35
CA TYR A 276 -7.27 3.11 15.53
C TYR A 276 -7.32 1.57 15.52
N PRO A 277 -6.17 0.88 15.61
CA PRO A 277 -4.81 1.42 15.60
C PRO A 277 -4.45 2.07 14.24
N PRO A 278 -3.52 3.04 14.22
CA PRO A 278 -3.13 3.73 12.99
C PRO A 278 -2.51 2.77 11.98
N ARG A 279 -3.02 2.82 10.74
CA ARG A 279 -2.52 2.02 9.62
C ARG A 279 -1.35 2.75 8.96
N ILE A 280 -0.17 2.60 9.55
CA ILE A 280 1.08 3.27 9.14
C ILE A 280 1.72 2.65 7.90
N ILE A 281 1.40 1.40 7.58
CA ILE A 281 1.79 0.71 6.36
C ILE A 281 0.55 0.63 5.46
N ASP A 282 0.68 0.91 4.17
CA ASP A 282 -0.43 0.77 3.22
C ASP A 282 -0.82 -0.70 3.04
N GLY A 283 -1.99 -0.98 2.47
CA GLY A 283 -2.46 -2.37 2.32
C GLY A 283 -1.71 -3.19 1.28
N GLY A 284 -0.81 -2.58 0.48
CA GLY A 284 -0.08 -3.25 -0.59
C GLY A 284 -0.98 -3.71 -1.74
N VAL A 285 -2.16 -3.11 -1.91
CA VAL A 285 -3.09 -3.44 -3.01
C VAL A 285 -3.05 -2.33 -4.06
N SER A 286 -2.90 -2.70 -5.34
CA SER A 286 -2.89 -1.77 -6.47
C SER A 286 -3.71 -2.32 -7.63
N ILE A 287 -4.41 -1.44 -8.35
CA ILE A 287 -5.07 -1.76 -9.62
C ILE A 287 -4.44 -0.88 -10.70
N LEU A 288 -3.97 -1.49 -11.79
CA LEU A 288 -3.53 -0.81 -13.00
C LEU A 288 -4.45 -1.20 -14.15
N SER A 289 -4.76 -0.27 -15.05
CA SER A 289 -5.64 -0.52 -16.19
C SER A 289 -5.17 0.20 -17.45
N ARG A 290 -5.41 -0.44 -18.60
CA ARG A 290 -5.35 0.18 -19.93
C ARG A 290 -6.51 1.13 -20.17
N TYR A 291 -7.65 0.81 -19.55
CA TYR A 291 -8.90 1.52 -19.72
C TYR A 291 -9.09 2.57 -18.61
N PRO A 292 -9.83 3.66 -18.85
CA PRO A 292 -10.03 4.70 -17.87
C PRO A 292 -10.67 4.19 -16.57
N ILE A 293 -10.03 4.50 -15.44
CA ILE A 293 -10.65 4.35 -14.11
C ILE A 293 -11.45 5.63 -13.87
N VAL A 294 -12.77 5.55 -13.98
CA VAL A 294 -13.67 6.73 -13.84
C VAL A 294 -13.99 7.04 -12.38
N THR A 295 -13.96 6.02 -11.53
CA THR A 295 -14.18 6.14 -10.09
C THR A 295 -13.27 5.15 -9.36
N SER A 296 -12.73 5.55 -8.21
CA SER A 296 -12.05 4.62 -7.31
C SER A 296 -12.39 4.96 -5.86
N ASP A 297 -12.53 3.93 -5.03
CA ASP A 297 -12.75 4.07 -3.59
C ASP A 297 -12.04 2.90 -2.86
N TYR A 298 -12.04 2.90 -1.54
CA TYR A 298 -11.47 1.80 -0.76
C TYR A 298 -12.15 1.64 0.59
N TRP A 299 -11.99 0.46 1.18
CA TRP A 299 -12.38 0.18 2.55
C TRP A 299 -11.25 -0.49 3.32
N HIS A 300 -10.84 0.11 4.43
CA HIS A 300 -9.92 -0.53 5.38
C HIS A 300 -10.70 -1.44 6.32
N TYR A 301 -10.27 -2.69 6.43
CA TYR A 301 -10.88 -3.63 7.34
C TYR A 301 -10.70 -3.20 8.79
N ARG A 302 -11.80 -3.28 9.54
CA ARG A 302 -11.82 -2.99 10.98
C ARG A 302 -11.34 -4.21 11.76
N HIS A 303 -11.73 -5.40 11.32
CA HIS A 303 -11.34 -6.65 11.96
C HIS A 303 -9.91 -7.05 11.56
N VAL A 304 -9.05 -7.20 12.57
CA VAL A 304 -7.64 -7.62 12.44
C VAL A 304 -7.24 -8.44 13.65
N VAL A 305 -6.31 -9.39 13.47
CA VAL A 305 -5.72 -10.10 14.60
C VAL A 305 -4.72 -9.19 15.30
N ARG A 306 -5.11 -8.65 16.45
CA ARG A 306 -4.27 -7.74 17.26
C ARG A 306 -2.98 -8.43 17.67
N GLY A 307 -1.90 -7.65 17.77
CA GLY A 307 -0.56 -8.14 18.15
C GLY A 307 0.26 -8.70 16.99
N THR A 308 -0.31 -8.82 15.79
CA THR A 308 0.39 -9.15 14.54
C THR A 308 0.79 -7.89 13.77
N VAL A 309 1.68 -8.02 12.78
CA VAL A 309 2.08 -6.90 11.90
C VAL A 309 0.89 -6.33 11.12
N ASP A 310 -0.07 -7.18 10.76
CA ASP A 310 -1.29 -6.80 10.04
C ASP A 310 -2.11 -5.75 10.80
N SER A 311 -1.97 -5.65 12.12
CA SER A 311 -2.61 -4.60 12.91
C SER A 311 -2.09 -3.18 12.60
N PHE A 312 -0.90 -3.05 12.00
CA PHE A 312 -0.32 -1.77 11.56
C PHE A 312 -0.43 -1.55 10.04
N VAL A 313 -0.92 -2.56 9.32
CA VAL A 313 -1.09 -2.54 7.87
C VAL A 313 -2.53 -2.16 7.55
N GLY A 314 -2.72 -1.25 6.60
CA GLY A 314 -4.02 -0.86 6.07
C GLY A 314 -4.62 -1.93 5.17
N LYS A 315 -4.79 -3.16 5.66
CA LYS A 315 -5.48 -4.24 4.96
C LYS A 315 -6.92 -3.81 4.64
N GLY A 316 -7.41 -4.22 3.48
CA GLY A 316 -8.66 -3.70 2.94
C GLY A 316 -8.96 -4.18 1.53
N VAL A 317 -10.02 -3.61 0.97
CA VAL A 317 -10.44 -3.79 -0.43
C VAL A 317 -10.32 -2.45 -1.17
N LEU A 318 -9.78 -2.50 -2.39
CA LEU A 318 -9.62 -1.39 -3.32
C LEU A 318 -10.60 -1.56 -4.47
N TYR A 319 -11.33 -0.49 -4.80
CA TYR A 319 -12.31 -0.46 -5.89
C TYR A 319 -11.83 0.43 -7.05
N ALA A 320 -12.06 -0.04 -8.27
CA ALA A 320 -11.97 0.73 -9.50
C ALA A 320 -13.20 0.46 -10.40
N ARG A 321 -13.90 1.53 -10.79
CA ARG A 321 -14.88 1.52 -11.88
C ARG A 321 -14.15 1.77 -13.19
N ILE A 322 -14.12 0.78 -14.06
CA ILE A 322 -13.36 0.83 -15.31
C ILE A 322 -14.34 1.00 -16.47
N LEU A 323 -14.18 2.06 -17.26
CA LEU A 323 -14.98 2.28 -18.47
C LEU A 323 -14.43 1.43 -19.60
N LEU A 324 -15.22 0.47 -20.08
CA LEU A 324 -14.83 -0.38 -21.20
C LEU A 324 -15.17 0.29 -22.54
N PRO A 325 -14.37 0.05 -23.59
CA PRO A 325 -14.67 0.56 -24.92
C PRO A 325 -15.93 -0.11 -25.48
N THR A 326 -16.90 0.69 -25.93
CA THR A 326 -18.11 0.24 -26.64
C THR A 326 -17.91 0.44 -28.15
N ARG A 327 -18.35 -0.53 -28.97
CA ARG A 327 -18.10 -0.54 -30.44
C ARG A 327 -19.13 0.24 -31.25
N GLU A 328 -20.32 0.55 -30.70
CA GLU A 328 -21.40 1.15 -31.50
C GLU A 328 -21.53 2.66 -31.29
N GLN A 329 -21.11 3.42 -32.31
CA GLN A 329 -21.35 4.87 -32.42
C GLN A 329 -22.77 5.21 -32.92
N HIS A 330 -23.64 4.21 -33.19
CA HIS A 330 -24.90 4.40 -33.92
C HIS A 330 -26.17 3.96 -33.17
N THR A 331 -26.03 3.36 -32.00
CA THR A 331 -27.13 3.01 -31.09
C THR A 331 -26.89 3.74 -29.77
N ARG A 332 -27.96 4.23 -29.12
CA ARG A 332 -27.90 4.97 -27.85
C ARG A 332 -27.55 4.04 -26.66
N HIS A 333 -26.44 3.30 -26.73
CA HIS A 333 -26.05 2.42 -25.65
C HIS A 333 -25.42 3.20 -24.49
N ARG A 334 -25.86 2.85 -23.27
CA ARG A 334 -25.29 3.34 -22.02
C ARG A 334 -23.81 2.89 -21.93
N PRO A 335 -22.94 3.64 -21.23
CA PRO A 335 -21.55 3.24 -21.02
C PRO A 335 -21.48 1.90 -20.27
N THR A 336 -20.61 0.99 -20.73
CA THR A 336 -20.37 -0.29 -20.07
C THR A 336 -19.24 -0.17 -19.05
N PHE A 337 -19.50 -0.57 -17.81
CA PHE A 337 -18.53 -0.56 -16.73
C PHE A 337 -18.14 -1.95 -16.27
N LEU A 338 -16.86 -2.11 -15.92
CA LEU A 338 -16.37 -3.23 -15.13
C LEU A 338 -16.00 -2.72 -13.73
N HIS A 339 -16.66 -3.25 -12.71
CA HIS A 339 -16.39 -2.95 -11.31
C HIS A 339 -15.35 -3.94 -10.78
N VAL A 340 -14.12 -3.47 -10.59
CA VAL A 340 -13.01 -4.31 -10.12
C VAL A 340 -12.74 -4.01 -8.66
N PHE A 341 -12.81 -5.05 -7.84
CA PHE A 341 -12.45 -5.01 -6.43
C PHE A 341 -11.24 -5.91 -6.22
N SER A 342 -10.17 -5.37 -5.64
CA SER A 342 -9.00 -6.15 -5.27
C SER A 342 -8.74 -6.10 -3.77
N THR A 343 -8.44 -7.23 -3.15
CA THR A 343 -8.24 -7.34 -1.71
C THR A 343 -6.95 -8.08 -1.36
N HIS A 344 -6.44 -7.80 -0.16
CA HIS A 344 -5.48 -8.65 0.53
C HIS A 344 -5.94 -8.75 1.98
N MET A 345 -6.44 -9.92 2.38
CA MET A 345 -7.08 -10.12 3.69
C MET A 345 -6.05 -10.41 4.80
N GLN A 346 -6.55 -10.63 6.02
CA GLN A 346 -5.74 -11.00 7.18
C GLN A 346 -4.92 -12.26 6.90
N ALA A 347 -3.59 -12.17 7.03
CA ALA A 347 -2.71 -13.33 6.90
C ALA A 347 -2.94 -14.33 8.05
N GLY A 348 -2.70 -15.61 7.80
CA GLY A 348 -2.80 -16.69 8.79
C GLY A 348 -1.68 -17.72 8.70
N ASP A 349 -1.78 -18.76 9.55
CA ASP A 349 -1.04 -20.02 9.46
C ASP A 349 0.48 -19.89 9.24
N ARG A 350 1.17 -19.30 10.24
CA ARG A 350 2.64 -19.27 10.31
C ARG A 350 3.11 -19.77 11.67
N PRO A 351 4.31 -20.40 11.77
CA PRO A 351 4.85 -20.83 13.06
C PRO A 351 4.86 -19.68 14.09
N GLY A 352 4.18 -19.88 15.22
CA GLY A 352 4.03 -18.89 16.29
C GLY A 352 2.82 -17.94 16.16
N TYR A 353 1.91 -18.18 15.20
CA TYR A 353 0.64 -17.45 15.11
C TYR A 353 -0.44 -18.10 16.00
N GLN A 354 -1.53 -17.36 16.23
CA GLN A 354 -2.71 -17.86 16.93
C GLN A 354 -3.37 -19.00 16.13
N PRO A 355 -4.29 -19.80 16.74
CA PRO A 355 -4.98 -20.86 16.03
C PRO A 355 -5.66 -20.36 14.75
N GLU A 356 -5.63 -21.17 13.69
CA GLU A 356 -6.20 -20.83 12.38
C GLU A 356 -7.68 -20.41 12.47
N THR A 357 -8.44 -20.94 13.42
CA THR A 357 -9.83 -20.53 13.69
C THR A 357 -9.98 -19.03 13.96
N LEU A 358 -9.05 -18.41 14.70
CA LEU A 358 -9.08 -16.97 14.98
C LEU A 358 -8.83 -16.15 13.70
N HIS A 359 -7.85 -16.57 12.91
CA HIS A 359 -7.50 -15.93 11.66
C HIS A 359 -8.61 -16.06 10.62
N ALA A 360 -9.19 -17.26 10.49
CA ALA A 360 -10.32 -17.54 9.60
C ALA A 360 -11.55 -16.72 9.99
N ASN A 361 -11.93 -16.67 11.26
CA ASN A 361 -13.06 -15.84 11.72
C ASN A 361 -12.85 -14.35 11.44
N THR A 362 -11.63 -13.85 11.60
CA THR A 362 -11.28 -12.47 11.23
C THR A 362 -11.51 -12.25 9.72
N ARG A 363 -11.05 -13.18 8.87
CA ARG A 363 -11.27 -13.09 7.42
C ARG A 363 -12.75 -13.15 7.05
N LEU A 364 -13.56 -13.97 7.72
CA LEU A 364 -15.01 -14.01 7.47
C LEU A 364 -15.69 -12.67 7.79
N GLN A 365 -15.28 -11.98 8.87
CA GLN A 365 -15.77 -10.63 9.17
C GLN A 365 -15.30 -9.60 8.13
N GLN A 366 -14.06 -9.72 7.64
CA GLN A 366 -13.55 -8.91 6.55
C GLN A 366 -14.35 -9.13 5.25
N ALA A 367 -14.80 -10.35 4.97
CA ALA A 367 -15.63 -10.65 3.82
C ALA A 367 -17.00 -9.95 3.88
N GLU A 368 -17.60 -9.85 5.08
CA GLU A 368 -18.84 -9.08 5.28
C GLU A 368 -18.61 -7.59 5.04
N GLU A 369 -17.53 -7.02 5.61
CA GLU A 369 -17.15 -5.63 5.36
C GLU A 369 -16.92 -5.36 3.86
N MET A 370 -16.25 -6.28 3.16
CA MET A 370 -16.00 -6.19 1.72
C MET A 370 -17.30 -6.26 0.91
N ARG A 371 -18.21 -7.18 1.22
CA ARG A 371 -19.52 -7.28 0.57
C ARG A 371 -20.29 -5.97 0.70
N ASP A 372 -20.39 -5.43 1.91
CA ASP A 372 -21.16 -4.20 2.16
C ASP A 372 -20.56 -3.02 1.40
N PHE A 373 -19.22 -2.94 1.36
CA PHE A 373 -18.51 -1.98 0.54
C PHE A 373 -18.79 -2.14 -0.96
N ILE A 374 -18.76 -3.37 -1.49
CA ILE A 374 -19.05 -3.66 -2.89
C ILE A 374 -20.47 -3.20 -3.26
N LEU A 375 -21.47 -3.62 -2.48
CA LEU A 375 -22.87 -3.29 -2.74
C LEU A 375 -23.12 -1.78 -2.72
N ARG A 376 -22.44 -1.05 -1.84
CA ARG A 376 -22.47 0.42 -1.81
C ARG A 376 -21.84 1.04 -3.06
N CYS A 377 -20.70 0.54 -3.50
CA CYS A 377 -19.97 1.07 -4.67
C CYS A 377 -20.67 0.82 -6.01
N ILE A 378 -21.57 -0.17 -6.07
CA ILE A 378 -22.29 -0.53 -7.31
C ILE A 378 -23.77 -0.12 -7.28
N ALA A 379 -24.20 0.61 -6.24
CA ALA A 379 -25.60 0.96 -6.01
C ALA A 379 -26.16 1.91 -7.09
N ASP A 380 -25.31 2.77 -7.66
CA ASP A 380 -25.67 3.78 -8.66
C ASP A 380 -25.69 3.24 -10.09
N ASP A 381 -25.25 2.00 -10.32
CA ASP A 381 -25.08 1.43 -11.65
C ASP A 381 -26.28 0.57 -12.11
N GLU A 382 -27.35 0.50 -11.31
CA GLU A 382 -28.62 -0.21 -11.60
C GLU A 382 -28.47 -1.67 -12.07
N GLY A 383 -27.32 -2.31 -11.87
CA GLY A 383 -27.05 -3.68 -12.35
C GLY A 383 -26.39 -3.80 -13.72
N ASN A 384 -26.01 -2.66 -14.34
CA ASN A 384 -25.50 -2.62 -15.71
C ASN A 384 -24.00 -2.94 -15.86
N GLY A 385 -23.25 -3.06 -14.77
CA GLY A 385 -21.81 -3.32 -14.78
C GLY A 385 -21.45 -4.60 -14.04
N ALA A 386 -20.67 -5.46 -14.69
CA ALA A 386 -20.19 -6.70 -14.08
C ALA A 386 -19.22 -6.39 -12.94
N VAL A 387 -19.17 -7.30 -11.96
CA VAL A 387 -18.30 -7.20 -10.79
C VAL A 387 -17.26 -8.31 -10.85
N ALA A 388 -15.98 -7.93 -10.74
CA ALA A 388 -14.87 -8.85 -10.54
C ALA A 388 -14.23 -8.58 -9.16
N ILE A 389 -14.20 -9.59 -8.30
CA ILE A 389 -13.55 -9.55 -6.99
C ILE A 389 -12.30 -10.43 -7.06
N THR A 390 -11.14 -9.85 -6.80
CA THR A 390 -9.86 -10.49 -7.02
C THR A 390 -8.93 -10.34 -5.83
N GLY A 391 -7.94 -11.21 -5.71
CA GLY A 391 -6.81 -11.02 -4.80
C GLY A 391 -6.55 -12.19 -3.90
N ASP A 392 -5.72 -11.92 -2.89
CA ASP A 392 -5.30 -12.90 -1.89
C ASP A 392 -6.22 -12.80 -0.67
N PHE A 393 -7.08 -13.81 -0.52
CA PHE A 393 -8.06 -13.85 0.55
C PHE A 393 -7.50 -14.55 1.80
N ASN A 394 -6.34 -15.21 1.70
CA ASN A 394 -5.75 -16.01 2.78
C ASN A 394 -6.73 -17.06 3.38
N ILE A 395 -7.78 -17.45 2.66
CA ILE A 395 -8.69 -18.55 3.00
C ILE A 395 -8.36 -19.68 2.03
N ASN A 396 -7.99 -20.86 2.53
CA ASN A 396 -7.75 -22.00 1.63
C ASN A 396 -9.07 -22.57 1.13
N ALA A 397 -9.26 -22.59 -0.19
CA ALA A 397 -10.40 -23.23 -0.83
C ALA A 397 -10.38 -24.76 -0.68
N ARG A 398 -9.20 -25.34 -0.59
CA ARG A 398 -8.97 -26.79 -0.52
C ARG A 398 -9.06 -27.30 0.92
N ILE A 399 -9.48 -28.57 1.10
CA ILE A 399 -9.38 -29.25 2.40
C ILE A 399 -7.91 -29.48 2.77
N SER A 400 -7.09 -29.86 1.79
CA SER A 400 -5.65 -30.06 1.95
C SER A 400 -4.92 -29.91 0.61
N ARG A 401 -3.60 -30.12 0.60
CA ARG A 401 -2.81 -30.16 -0.64
C ARG A 401 -3.37 -31.20 -1.62
N ASP A 402 -3.61 -32.41 -1.11
CA ASP A 402 -4.00 -33.57 -1.91
C ASP A 402 -5.52 -33.70 -2.08
N ASP A 403 -6.30 -32.86 -1.39
CA ASP A 403 -7.77 -32.84 -1.47
C ASP A 403 -8.29 -31.47 -1.91
N GLY A 404 -8.64 -31.38 -3.21
CA GLY A 404 -9.17 -30.19 -3.87
C GLY A 404 -10.64 -29.88 -3.61
N HIS A 405 -11.30 -30.61 -2.69
CA HIS A 405 -12.68 -30.33 -2.30
C HIS A 405 -12.78 -29.05 -1.46
N GLU A 406 -13.99 -28.48 -1.41
CA GLU A 406 -14.26 -27.22 -0.74
C GLU A 406 -14.08 -27.30 0.77
N SER A 407 -13.15 -26.50 1.29
CA SER A 407 -12.97 -26.34 2.73
C SER A 407 -14.20 -25.70 3.38
N GLN A 408 -14.39 -25.97 4.67
CA GLN A 408 -15.46 -25.32 5.44
C GLN A 408 -15.34 -23.79 5.47
N TRP A 409 -14.11 -23.26 5.43
CA TRP A 409 -13.85 -21.83 5.51
C TRP A 409 -14.20 -21.13 4.19
N TYR A 410 -13.91 -21.79 3.06
CA TYR A 410 -14.29 -21.30 1.75
C TYR A 410 -15.80 -21.31 1.54
N ARG A 411 -16.50 -22.36 1.97
CA ARG A 411 -17.98 -22.38 1.94
C ARG A 411 -18.58 -21.23 2.74
N GLN A 412 -18.03 -20.96 3.93
CA GLN A 412 -18.45 -19.80 4.74
C GLN A 412 -18.10 -18.46 4.06
N LEU A 413 -16.94 -18.33 3.42
CA LEU A 413 -16.58 -17.14 2.66
C LEU A 413 -17.63 -16.85 1.58
N MET A 414 -17.92 -17.82 0.72
CA MET A 414 -18.89 -17.68 -0.36
C MET A 414 -20.30 -17.38 0.15
N GLN A 415 -20.69 -18.00 1.28
CA GLN A 415 -21.96 -17.72 1.93
C GLN A 415 -22.04 -16.26 2.42
N ARG A 416 -20.99 -15.74 3.07
CA ARG A 416 -20.97 -14.39 3.63
C ARG A 416 -20.93 -13.32 2.55
N LEU A 417 -20.17 -13.54 1.47
CA LEU A 417 -20.11 -12.62 0.33
C LEU A 417 -21.43 -12.51 -0.43
N GLN A 418 -22.18 -13.61 -0.56
CA GLN A 418 -23.45 -13.63 -1.28
C GLN A 418 -24.67 -13.36 -0.40
N ALA A 419 -24.51 -13.33 0.93
CA ALA A 419 -25.59 -13.03 1.85
C ALA A 419 -26.18 -11.63 1.55
N PRO A 420 -27.51 -11.45 1.59
CA PRO A 420 -28.12 -10.14 1.37
C PRO A 420 -27.62 -9.11 2.39
N SER A 421 -27.33 -7.89 1.93
CA SER A 421 -27.02 -6.76 2.80
C SER A 421 -28.02 -5.64 2.60
N LYS A 422 -28.32 -4.92 3.68
CA LYS A 422 -29.24 -3.79 3.67
C LYS A 422 -28.46 -2.55 3.25
N GLY A 423 -28.79 -1.99 2.08
CA GLY A 423 -28.23 -0.72 1.63
C GLY A 423 -28.64 0.45 2.53
N ASP A 424 -27.98 1.60 2.35
CA ASP A 424 -28.31 2.85 3.08
C ASP A 424 -29.76 3.32 2.79
N ASP A 425 -30.30 2.94 1.64
CA ASP A 425 -31.69 3.16 1.21
C ASP A 425 -32.68 2.12 1.79
N GLY A 426 -32.20 1.18 2.59
CA GLY A 426 -32.99 0.11 3.18
C GLY A 426 -33.30 -1.05 2.23
N VAL A 427 -32.85 -1.02 0.97
CA VAL A 427 -33.08 -2.08 -0.02
C VAL A 427 -32.06 -3.19 0.16
N HIS A 428 -32.52 -4.43 0.24
CA HIS A 428 -31.65 -5.59 0.28
C HIS A 428 -31.07 -5.89 -1.10
N ARG A 429 -29.75 -5.98 -1.19
CA ARG A 429 -29.02 -6.36 -2.41
C ARG A 429 -28.12 -7.56 -2.10
N SER A 430 -27.90 -8.41 -3.09
CA SER A 430 -27.03 -9.59 -3.02
C SER A 430 -26.09 -9.63 -4.21
N LEU A 431 -24.98 -10.35 -4.04
CA LEU A 431 -24.06 -10.69 -5.12
C LEU A 431 -24.33 -12.12 -5.59
N HIS A 432 -24.24 -12.38 -6.88
CA HIS A 432 -24.35 -13.70 -7.48
C HIS A 432 -22.98 -14.14 -8.00
N LEU A 433 -22.14 -14.60 -7.08
CA LEU A 433 -20.71 -14.82 -7.35
C LEU A 433 -20.44 -16.23 -7.86
N ALA A 434 -19.79 -16.30 -9.02
CA ALA A 434 -19.13 -17.48 -9.55
C ALA A 434 -17.64 -17.44 -9.20
N ASP A 435 -17.09 -18.51 -8.63
CA ASP A 435 -15.64 -18.72 -8.58
C ASP A 435 -15.16 -19.29 -9.91
N LEU A 436 -14.47 -18.45 -10.68
CA LEU A 436 -14.05 -18.82 -12.03
C LEU A 436 -12.94 -19.87 -12.02
N LEU A 437 -12.12 -19.96 -10.98
CA LEU A 437 -11.12 -21.03 -10.86
C LEU A 437 -11.81 -22.38 -10.70
N ARG A 438 -12.73 -22.49 -9.73
CA ARG A 438 -13.48 -23.74 -9.52
C ARG A 438 -14.25 -24.18 -10.76
N GLN A 439 -14.86 -23.23 -11.46
CA GLN A 439 -15.61 -23.53 -12.69
C GLN A 439 -14.70 -24.00 -13.84
N SER A 440 -13.53 -23.40 -14.01
CA SER A 440 -12.61 -23.77 -15.10
C SER A 440 -11.87 -25.08 -14.85
N PHE A 441 -11.46 -25.35 -13.61
CA PHE A 441 -10.64 -26.53 -13.29
C PHE A 441 -11.47 -27.72 -12.80
N GLY A 442 -12.75 -27.54 -12.47
CA GLY A 442 -13.59 -28.56 -11.84
C GLY A 442 -13.26 -28.79 -10.35
N GLU A 443 -12.07 -28.39 -9.91
CA GLU A 443 -11.65 -28.28 -8.52
C GLU A 443 -10.92 -26.96 -8.21
N HIS A 444 -10.58 -26.69 -6.94
CA HIS A 444 -9.84 -25.47 -6.59
C HIS A 444 -8.33 -25.67 -6.77
N PRO A 445 -7.68 -25.12 -7.80
CA PRO A 445 -6.25 -25.36 -8.04
C PRO A 445 -5.35 -24.69 -6.98
N ILE A 446 -4.10 -25.14 -6.86
CA ILE A 446 -3.12 -24.52 -5.95
C ILE A 446 -2.66 -23.18 -6.53
N THR A 447 -2.62 -22.15 -5.68
CA THR A 447 -2.13 -20.79 -6.02
C THR A 447 -1.00 -20.31 -5.10
N ASP A 448 -0.78 -20.97 -3.96
CA ASP A 448 0.32 -20.69 -3.01
C ASP A 448 0.74 -22.00 -2.31
N ASP A 449 1.90 -22.54 -2.69
CA ASP A 449 2.53 -23.78 -2.17
C ASP A 449 1.62 -25.03 -2.17
N ALA A 450 0.70 -25.09 -1.21
CA ALA A 450 -0.23 -26.19 -0.97
C ALA A 450 -1.70 -25.74 -0.89
N LYS A 451 -1.99 -24.46 -1.13
CA LYS A 451 -3.26 -23.80 -0.85
C LYS A 451 -3.81 -23.12 -2.10
N CYS A 452 -5.13 -22.98 -2.16
CA CYS A 452 -5.84 -22.12 -3.10
C CYS A 452 -6.35 -20.91 -2.32
N ILE A 453 -5.65 -19.78 -2.38
CA ILE A 453 -5.99 -18.58 -1.59
C ILE A 453 -6.16 -17.32 -2.46
N ASP A 454 -5.79 -17.40 -3.73
CA ASP A 454 -5.94 -16.34 -4.71
C ASP A 454 -7.16 -16.62 -5.57
N TYR A 455 -8.09 -15.67 -5.61
CA TYR A 455 -9.39 -15.88 -6.25
C TYR A 455 -9.68 -14.87 -7.35
N LEU A 456 -10.50 -15.31 -8.30
CA LEU A 456 -11.20 -14.44 -9.25
C LEU A 456 -12.69 -14.79 -9.20
N LEU A 457 -13.43 -14.06 -8.37
CA LEU A 457 -14.88 -14.19 -8.23
C LEU A 457 -15.57 -13.22 -9.18
N PHE A 458 -16.64 -13.65 -9.84
CA PHE A 458 -17.31 -12.87 -10.88
C PHE A 458 -18.82 -12.88 -10.70
N ASP A 459 -19.43 -11.70 -10.76
CA ASP A 459 -20.87 -11.51 -10.90
C ASP A 459 -21.15 -10.79 -12.22
N ALA A 460 -21.75 -11.52 -13.15
CA ALA A 460 -22.00 -11.02 -14.51
C ALA A 460 -23.03 -9.90 -14.55
N ARG A 461 -24.02 -9.94 -13.65
CA ARG A 461 -25.20 -9.06 -13.66
C ARG A 461 -25.82 -8.94 -15.07
N ASP A 462 -26.54 -7.86 -15.34
CA ASP A 462 -27.16 -7.60 -16.64
C ASP A 462 -26.23 -6.84 -17.59
N SER A 463 -24.91 -6.91 -17.37
CA SER A 463 -23.95 -6.05 -18.05
C SER A 463 -23.57 -6.46 -19.47
N GLY A 464 -24.09 -7.60 -19.95
CA GLY A 464 -23.61 -8.24 -21.19
C GLY A 464 -22.15 -8.71 -21.13
N ILE A 465 -21.48 -8.68 -19.96
CA ILE A 465 -20.11 -9.20 -19.81
C ILE A 465 -20.19 -10.64 -19.31
N ARG A 466 -19.35 -11.50 -19.88
CA ARG A 466 -19.26 -12.93 -19.57
C ARG A 466 -17.81 -13.32 -19.33
N ALA A 467 -17.57 -14.16 -18.34
CA ALA A 467 -16.25 -14.74 -18.12
C ALA A 467 -16.06 -15.98 -18.98
N ALA A 468 -14.86 -16.14 -19.55
CA ALA A 468 -14.48 -17.40 -20.17
C ALA A 468 -14.16 -18.44 -19.09
N VAL A 469 -14.96 -19.50 -19.06
CA VAL A 469 -14.78 -20.63 -18.13
C VAL A 469 -14.22 -21.88 -18.82
N HIS A 470 -14.30 -21.94 -20.16
CA HIS A 470 -13.85 -23.08 -20.97
C HIS A 470 -12.99 -22.63 -22.14
N GLY A 471 -12.18 -23.56 -22.66
CA GLY A 471 -11.34 -23.34 -23.83
C GLY A 471 -10.03 -22.59 -23.53
N PRO A 472 -9.28 -22.16 -24.56
CA PRO A 472 -7.94 -21.59 -24.42
C PRO A 472 -7.91 -20.23 -23.69
N ASN A 473 -9.08 -19.60 -23.55
CA ASN A 473 -9.26 -18.32 -22.88
C ASN A 473 -9.84 -18.47 -21.47
N ALA A 474 -10.08 -19.70 -21.00
CA ALA A 474 -10.54 -19.98 -19.64
C ALA A 474 -9.59 -19.39 -18.59
N VAL A 475 -10.09 -19.27 -17.36
CA VAL A 475 -9.25 -18.87 -16.24
C VAL A 475 -8.08 -19.84 -16.10
N ARG A 476 -6.89 -19.29 -15.90
CA ARG A 476 -5.65 -20.07 -15.75
C ARG A 476 -4.77 -19.52 -14.64
N ILE A 477 -3.86 -20.36 -14.19
CA ILE A 477 -2.83 -20.01 -13.23
C ILE A 477 -1.48 -19.89 -13.94
N GLU A 478 -0.70 -18.89 -13.57
CA GLU A 478 0.59 -18.60 -14.15
C GLU A 478 1.63 -18.32 -13.04
N PRO A 479 2.58 -19.23 -12.79
CA PRO A 479 3.63 -19.04 -11.78
C PRO A 479 4.63 -17.93 -12.15
N PHE A 480 4.61 -17.48 -13.40
CA PHE A 480 5.61 -16.59 -13.99
C PHE A 480 7.04 -17.08 -13.76
N HIS A 481 7.31 -18.30 -14.23
CA HIS A 481 8.68 -18.81 -14.27
C HIS A 481 9.62 -17.82 -14.97
N VAL A 482 10.84 -17.71 -14.44
CA VAL A 482 11.91 -16.90 -15.03
C VAL A 482 12.86 -17.84 -15.78
N PRO A 483 12.90 -17.79 -17.12
CA PRO A 483 13.86 -18.58 -17.90
C PRO A 483 15.30 -18.35 -17.44
N GLN A 484 16.14 -19.39 -17.50
CA GLN A 484 17.54 -19.31 -17.04
C GLN A 484 18.35 -18.23 -17.78
N ASP A 485 18.01 -17.92 -19.02
CA ASP A 485 18.64 -16.86 -19.82
C ASP A 485 18.17 -15.45 -19.40
N GLU A 486 16.98 -15.30 -18.83
CA GLU A 486 16.54 -14.06 -18.17
C GLU A 486 17.17 -13.90 -16.76
N MET A 487 17.59 -15.01 -16.17
CA MET A 487 18.35 -15.03 -14.92
C MET A 487 19.79 -14.60 -15.20
N GLY A 488 20.03 -13.28 -15.21
CA GLY A 488 21.39 -12.73 -15.24
C GLY A 488 22.27 -13.30 -14.11
N PRO A 489 23.61 -13.17 -14.19
CA PRO A 489 24.56 -13.82 -13.27
C PRO A 489 24.37 -13.45 -11.79
N ASP A 490 23.72 -12.32 -11.51
CA ASP A 490 23.39 -11.86 -10.15
C ASP A 490 21.98 -12.27 -9.68
N THR A 491 21.23 -13.03 -10.48
CA THR A 491 19.87 -13.46 -10.16
C THR A 491 19.92 -14.54 -9.11
N THR A 492 19.34 -14.24 -7.96
CA THR A 492 19.30 -15.17 -6.83
C THR A 492 17.87 -15.56 -6.49
N ILE A 493 16.90 -15.32 -7.39
CA ILE A 493 15.48 -15.61 -7.14
C ILE A 493 15.40 -17.12 -6.97
N ARG A 494 14.97 -17.54 -5.78
CA ARG A 494 14.99 -18.96 -5.38
C ARG A 494 13.65 -19.66 -5.59
N TYR A 495 12.62 -18.91 -5.98
CA TYR A 495 11.33 -19.46 -6.30
C TYR A 495 11.37 -19.94 -7.74
N ASP A 496 10.65 -21.03 -8.02
CA ASP A 496 10.44 -21.45 -9.40
C ASP A 496 9.74 -20.33 -10.18
N GLY A 497 8.93 -19.50 -9.51
CA GLY A 497 8.25 -18.34 -10.07
C GLY A 497 8.83 -16.98 -9.66
N LEU A 498 8.16 -15.90 -10.09
CA LEU A 498 8.51 -14.54 -9.64
C LEU A 498 8.10 -14.30 -8.19
N SER A 499 7.06 -14.96 -7.68
CA SER A 499 6.53 -14.82 -6.32
C SER A 499 6.42 -16.19 -5.66
N ASP A 500 6.07 -16.22 -4.38
CA ASP A 500 5.62 -17.44 -3.68
C ASP A 500 4.18 -17.83 -4.03
N HIS A 501 3.44 -16.91 -4.65
CA HIS A 501 2.14 -17.17 -5.25
C HIS A 501 2.25 -17.33 -6.77
N ASP A 502 1.25 -17.99 -7.33
CA ASP A 502 0.98 -17.99 -8.76
C ASP A 502 -0.08 -16.94 -9.10
N ALA A 503 0.00 -16.36 -10.30
CA ALA A 503 -0.98 -15.40 -10.76
C ALA A 503 -2.26 -16.08 -11.24
N VAL A 504 -3.41 -15.49 -10.93
CA VAL A 504 -4.71 -15.92 -11.46
C VAL A 504 -5.11 -15.00 -12.60
N ILE A 505 -5.32 -15.57 -13.78
CA ILE A 505 -5.61 -14.84 -15.02
C ILE A 505 -7.01 -15.20 -15.48
N GLY A 506 -7.85 -14.20 -15.75
CA GLY A 506 -9.16 -14.38 -16.34
C GLY A 506 -9.37 -13.55 -17.60
N THR A 507 -10.29 -14.03 -18.44
CA THR A 507 -10.66 -13.38 -19.70
C THR A 507 -12.14 -13.08 -19.66
N LEU A 508 -12.50 -11.80 -19.85
CA LEU A 508 -13.89 -11.34 -19.86
C LEU A 508 -14.27 -10.86 -21.27
N TRP A 509 -15.43 -11.28 -21.74
CA TRP A 509 -15.96 -10.96 -23.06
C TRP A 509 -17.20 -10.11 -22.91
N HIS A 510 -17.41 -9.20 -23.84
CA HIS A 510 -18.70 -8.53 -23.98
C HIS A 510 -19.49 -9.32 -25.02
N THR A 511 -20.60 -9.93 -24.61
CA THR A 511 -21.59 -10.52 -25.52
C THR A 511 -22.50 -9.39 -25.93
N LEU A 512 -22.39 -8.95 -27.19
CA LEU A 512 -23.39 -8.07 -27.82
C LEU A 512 -24.70 -8.84 -28.02
#